data_AF-A0A852ZF75-F1
#
_entry.id   AF-A0A852ZF75-F1
#
_cell.length_a   1.000
_cell.length_b   1.000
_cell.length_c   1.000
_cell.angle_alpha   90.00
_cell.angle_beta   90.00
_cell.angle_gamma   90.00
#
_symmetry.space_group_name_H-M   'P 1'
#
loop_
_entity.id
_entity.type
_entity.pdbx_description
1 polymer ?
#
loop_
_entity_poly.entity_id
_entity_poly.type
_entity_poly.pdbx_seq_one_letter_code
_entity_poly.pdbx_strand_id
1 'polypeptide(L)' 'MPNAVPPQRPDSPFADDSKAIHQVGKWVWVPLRDKWVDITHKPEEVVRQEWVRRLVVDGKFDLAQMD' A
#
# COMPACT_ATOMS: atom_id res chain seq x y z
N MET A 1 19.93 3.23 -14.36
CA MET A 1 19.97 2.61 -13.02
C MET A 1 19.12 1.37 -13.09
N PRO A 2 19.57 0.19 -12.62
CA PRO A 2 18.77 -1.01 -12.69
C PRO A 2 17.44 -0.76 -11.96
N ASN A 3 16.32 -1.10 -12.60
CA ASN A 3 15.00 -1.01 -12.00
C ASN A 3 15.04 -1.75 -10.66
N ALA A 4 14.83 -1.03 -9.56
CA ALA A 4 14.82 -1.63 -8.23
C ALA A 4 13.74 -2.71 -8.20
N VAL A 5 14.12 -3.95 -7.85
CA VAL A 5 13.18 -5.08 -7.75
C VAL A 5 12.15 -4.76 -6.65
N PRO A 6 10.86 -5.08 -6.85
CA PRO A 6 9.86 -4.90 -5.81
C PRO A 6 10.26 -5.62 -4.52
N PRO A 7 10.00 -5.05 -3.33
CA PRO A 7 10.29 -5.71 -2.07
C PRO A 7 9.52 -7.03 -1.90
N GLN A 8 9.91 -7.82 -0.90
CA GLN A 8 9.11 -8.97 -0.48
C GLN A 8 7.71 -8.51 -0.05
N ARG A 9 6.70 -9.37 -0.26
CA ARG A 9 5.35 -9.16 0.24
C ARG A 9 5.38 -8.95 1.77
N PRO A 10 4.76 -7.89 2.31
CA PRO A 10 4.61 -7.71 3.75
C PRO A 10 3.68 -8.76 4.38
N ASP A 11 3.89 -9.04 5.67
CA ASP A 11 3.06 -9.99 6.45
C ASP A 11 1.69 -9.40 6.84
N SER A 12 1.57 -8.07 6.86
CA SER A 12 0.34 -7.33 7.16
C SER A 12 -0.09 -6.45 5.97
N PRO A 13 -1.38 -6.08 5.86
CA PRO A 13 -1.84 -5.17 4.81
C PRO A 13 -1.28 -3.74 4.94
N PHE A 14 -0.92 -3.32 6.15
CA PHE A 14 -0.41 -1.98 6.46
C PHE A 14 0.76 -2.08 7.44
N ALA A 15 1.63 -1.06 7.44
CA ALA A 15 2.84 -1.05 8.24
C ALA A 15 2.52 -0.95 9.75
N ASP A 16 3.44 -1.46 10.57
CA ASP A 16 3.33 -1.41 12.02
C ASP A 16 3.20 0.04 12.51
N ASP A 17 2.44 0.19 13.61
CA ASP A 17 1.92 1.44 14.18
C ASP A 17 0.59 1.94 13.57
N SER A 18 -0.03 1.10 12.73
CA SER A 18 -1.38 1.27 12.15
C SER A 18 -1.58 2.53 11.32
N LYS A 19 -0.70 3.54 11.34
CA LYS A 19 -0.83 4.87 10.72
C LYS A 19 -0.15 5.02 9.36
N ALA A 20 0.69 4.07 8.99
CA ALA A 20 1.49 4.14 7.78
C ALA A 20 1.12 3.06 6.74
N ILE A 21 1.27 3.41 5.46
CA ILE A 21 1.27 2.45 4.35
C ILE A 21 2.66 1.81 4.24
N HIS A 22 2.77 0.63 3.64
CA HIS A 22 4.10 0.10 3.30
C HIS A 22 4.65 0.82 2.07
N GLN A 23 5.77 1.50 2.24
CA GLN A 23 6.49 2.19 1.18
C GLN A 23 7.99 1.90 1.28
N VAL A 24 8.60 1.49 0.17
CA VAL A 24 10.05 1.25 0.06
C VAL A 24 10.56 1.97 -1.19
N GLY A 25 11.16 3.15 -0.99
CA GLY A 25 11.57 4.02 -2.10
C GLY A 25 10.39 4.38 -3.01
N LYS A 26 10.43 3.90 -4.24
CA LYS A 26 9.39 4.11 -5.27
C LYS A 26 8.32 3.02 -5.31
N TRP A 27 8.38 2.05 -4.40
CA TRP A 27 7.40 0.97 -4.33
C TRP A 27 6.40 1.24 -3.21
N VAL A 28 5.12 1.11 -3.52
CA VAL A 28 4.02 1.16 -2.55
C VAL A 28 3.26 -0.16 -2.59
N TRP A 29 2.93 -0.70 -1.43
CA TRP A 29 2.13 -1.91 -1.31
C TRP A 29 0.65 -1.58 -1.52
N VAL A 30 -0.02 -2.36 -2.37
CA VAL A 30 -1.45 -2.26 -2.65
C VAL A 30 -2.13 -3.51 -2.09
N PRO A 31 -2.67 -3.45 -0.85
CA PRO A 31 -3.21 -4.63 -0.17
C PRO A 31 -4.44 -5.22 -0.87
N LEU A 32 -5.28 -4.40 -1.53
CA LEU A 32 -6.43 -4.88 -2.31
C LEU A 32 -6.03 -5.84 -3.43
N ARG A 33 -4.82 -5.68 -3.97
CA ARG A 33 -4.32 -6.46 -5.12
C ARG A 33 -3.10 -7.33 -4.77
N ASP A 34 -2.76 -7.41 -3.49
CA ASP A 34 -1.63 -8.17 -2.96
C ASP A 34 -0.32 -7.95 -3.76
N LYS A 35 0.01 -6.70 -4.08
CA LYS A 35 1.17 -6.39 -4.93
C LYS A 35 1.86 -5.07 -4.61
N TRP A 36 3.14 -5.00 -4.99
CA TRP A 36 3.89 -3.76 -5.04
C TRP A 36 3.66 -3.02 -6.36
N VAL A 37 3.50 -1.70 -6.29
CA VAL A 37 3.35 -0.80 -7.45
C VAL A 37 4.45 0.25 -7.43
N ASP A 38 5.11 0.44 -8.58
CA ASP A 38 6.07 1.54 -8.78
C ASP A 38 5.29 2.85 -8.99
N ILE A 39 5.51 3.81 -8.10
CA ILE A 39 4.82 5.11 -8.06
C ILE A 39 5.55 6.20 -8.85
N THR A 40 6.65 5.91 -9.55
CA THR A 40 7.46 6.91 -10.30
C THR A 40 6.61 7.76 -11.24
N HIS A 41 5.60 7.16 -11.87
CA HIS A 41 4.66 7.83 -12.77
C HIS A 41 3.21 7.76 -12.28
N LYS A 42 3.01 7.40 -11.01
CA LYS A 42 1.69 7.19 -10.38
C LYS A 42 1.67 7.69 -8.93
N PRO A 43 2.01 8.98 -8.67
CA PRO A 43 2.04 9.51 -7.31
C PRO A 43 0.67 9.43 -6.62
N GLU A 44 -0.43 9.42 -7.39
CA GLU A 44 -1.80 9.25 -6.88
C GLU A 44 -2.02 7.92 -6.16
N GLU A 45 -1.20 6.89 -6.42
CA GLU A 45 -1.29 5.60 -5.74
C GLU A 45 -0.96 5.73 -4.26
N VAL A 46 -0.03 6.63 -3.88
CA VAL A 46 0.27 6.91 -2.46
C VAL A 46 -0.99 7.39 -1.74
N VAL A 47 -1.65 8.40 -2.31
CA VAL A 47 -2.88 8.99 -1.76
C VAL A 47 -4.00 7.95 -1.68
N ARG A 48 -4.15 7.11 -2.72
CA ARG A 48 -5.12 6.01 -2.70
C ARG A 48 -4.84 5.07 -1.54
N GLN A 49 -3.59 4.64 -1.34
CA GLN A 49 -3.26 3.70 -0.27
C GLN A 49 -3.42 4.32 1.13
N GLU A 50 -3.15 5.61 1.30
CA GLU A 50 -3.45 6.32 2.55
C GLU A 50 -4.96 6.33 2.85
N TRP A 51 -5.80 6.54 1.83
CA TRP A 51 -7.26 6.49 1.97
C TRP A 51 -7.77 5.08 2.27
N VAL A 52 -7.28 4.07 1.55
CA VAL A 52 -7.63 2.66 1.81
C VAL A 52 -7.28 2.29 3.25
N ARG A 53 -6.09 2.68 3.71
CA ARG A 53 -5.67 2.50 5.11
C ARG A 53 -6.61 3.17 6.11
N ARG A 54 -7.02 4.43 5.88
CA ARG A 54 -7.99 5.11 6.76
C ARG A 54 -9.34 4.38 6.81
N LEU A 55 -9.85 3.91 5.68
CA LEU A 55 -11.11 3.16 5.65
C LEU A 55 -11.02 1.85 6.46
N VAL A 56 -9.93 1.11 6.32
CA VAL A 56 -9.77 -0.15 7.06
C VAL A 56 -9.48 0.08 8.54
N VAL A 57 -8.52 0.95 8.87
CA VAL A 57 -8.06 1.13 10.26
C VAL A 57 -9.04 1.96 11.08
N ASP A 58 -9.52 3.07 10.53
CA ASP A 58 -10.34 4.04 11.25
C ASP A 58 -11.83 3.75 11.00
N GLY A 59 -12.20 3.46 9.75
CA GLY A 59 -13.57 3.13 9.34
C GLY A 59 -13.99 1.68 9.62
N LYS A 60 -13.06 0.79 9.99
CA LYS A 60 -13.31 -0.64 10.27
C LYS A 60 -13.93 -1.41 9.09
N PHE A 61 -13.72 -0.92 7.87
CA PHE A 61 -14.10 -1.64 6.66
C PHE A 61 -13.15 -2.83 6.44
N ASP A 62 -13.70 -3.94 5.94
CA ASP A 62 -12.88 -5.05 5.48
C ASP A 62 -12.34 -4.76 4.08
N LEU A 63 -11.07 -5.09 3.81
CA LEU A 63 -10.49 -4.97 2.48
C LEU A 63 -11.29 -5.74 1.43
N ALA A 64 -11.91 -6.87 1.79
CA ALA A 64 -12.75 -7.66 0.90
C ALA A 64 -14.04 -6.93 0.46
N GLN A 65 -14.45 -5.86 1.16
CA GLN A 65 -15.61 -5.03 0.79
C GLN A 65 -15.24 -3.90 -0.18
N MET A 66 -13.95 -3.73 -0.46
CA MET A 66 -13.40 -2.57 -1.18
C MET A 66 -12.85 -2.89 -2.57
N ASP A 67 -12.94 -4.15 -3.00
CA ASP A 67 -12.57 -4.61 -4.36
C ASP A 67 -13.78 -4.65 -5.31
#